data_AF-A0A061BGQ3-F1
#
_entry.id   AF-A0A061BGQ3-F1
#
_cell.length_a   1.000
_cell.length_b   1.000
_cell.length_c   1.000
_cell.angle_alpha   90.00
_cell.angle_beta   90.00
_cell.angle_gamma   90.00
#
_symmetry.space_group_name_H-M   'P 1'
#
loop_
_entity.id
_entity.type
_entity.pdbx_description
1 polymer ?
#
loop_
_entity_poly.entity_id
_entity_poly.type
_entity_poly.pdbx_seq_one_letter_code
_entity_poly.pdbx_strand_id
1 'polypeptide(L)'
;MATSSSCLPTPTASSSSRYTLSAASQLPTPRSPSSFVARNGTRLTLDGSDFKAVGANVYWLGLDENGVPNPAYPSKGRVLEAMAVAAAMGATTIRSQSLGISYGTALSIENALGVFKPEGDPAWDALDFAVFAARQYGLRLILPLTDQYDYYHGGIPTFLRWRNLSSTDYSPFYDLSSPVFADFELYIRTLLNHTSPYTNLTLAQDPTILAFELGNELGGYFADHYPPPVLWSAAVAGLLKGLAPKTLVVSGRYGVSEGEARVEEIDILSDHFYPPSLSRLSHSSSLSASAQKPLLVGEYDWTNRPYLTYRWTWFVLCLPVVLAAGLGVLGWRRRWGPWRWTLRGVGTCGKARRRRRRKEREREGQELAFAATGTDSPTRAAAIPDDALELDKSYLASQSTSALPILSRTPSHSSTSLPRRPVRSSPSLLDRPLTLRIWHISLLTLIVFLPLLAGLCHTYIPTPISPFLSRLTSLSSPSSGTPEVAGDLYWSLFGRDDTCCAYVTHDDGYTLHYPSFPSSSSIPPSSKGVLELTKHAWTVRGEKPFWLDPGKEVRDVGWEELPVVGCPQRGVRVANGTVVGGL
;
A
#
# COMPACT_ATOMS: atom_id res chain seq x y z
N MET A 1 -13.87 45.71 -9.85
CA MET A 1 -13.01 45.24 -10.95
C MET A 1 -12.68 43.79 -10.67
N ALA A 2 -13.43 42.86 -11.25
CA ALA A 2 -13.14 41.43 -11.14
C ALA A 2 -11.90 41.14 -11.96
N THR A 3 -10.86 40.62 -11.31
CA THR A 3 -9.66 40.10 -11.97
C THR A 3 -10.10 38.98 -12.90
N SER A 4 -9.95 39.17 -14.21
CA SER A 4 -10.09 38.10 -15.20
C SER A 4 -9.06 37.02 -14.89
N SER A 5 -9.47 35.94 -14.24
CA SER A 5 -8.65 34.73 -14.17
C SER A 5 -8.47 34.22 -15.59
N SER A 6 -7.25 34.32 -16.11
CA SER A 6 -6.88 33.70 -17.37
C SER A 6 -7.17 32.20 -17.27
N CYS A 7 -8.07 31.68 -18.09
CA CYS A 7 -8.37 30.24 -18.15
C CYS A 7 -7.08 29.42 -18.33
N LEU A 8 -7.10 28.17 -17.85
CA LEU A 8 -6.03 27.20 -18.12
C LEU A 8 -5.62 27.29 -19.60
N PRO A 9 -4.31 27.42 -19.91
CA PRO A 9 -3.86 27.53 -21.28
C PRO A 9 -4.19 26.23 -21.99
N THR A 10 -5.32 26.13 -22.67
CA THR A 10 -5.56 25.01 -23.57
C THR A 10 -4.38 24.99 -24.52
N PRO A 11 -3.66 23.87 -24.70
CA PRO A 11 -2.56 23.82 -25.63
C PRO A 11 -3.13 24.18 -26.99
N THR A 12 -2.98 25.43 -27.41
CA THR A 12 -3.26 25.81 -28.77
C THR A 12 -2.29 24.98 -29.60
N ALA A 13 -2.77 24.41 -30.71
CA ALA A 13 -1.98 23.65 -31.68
C ALA A 13 -0.97 24.55 -32.43
N SER A 14 -0.34 25.47 -31.70
CA SER A 14 0.56 26.51 -32.17
C SER A 14 2.00 26.03 -31.98
N SER A 15 2.37 25.04 -32.80
CA SER A 15 3.72 24.76 -33.36
C SER A 15 3.95 23.26 -33.63
N SER A 16 3.12 22.37 -33.10
CA SER A 16 3.09 20.93 -33.43
C SER A 16 1.65 20.48 -33.68
N SER A 17 1.43 19.71 -34.76
CA SER A 17 0.13 19.20 -35.19
C SER A 17 -0.37 18.07 -34.28
N ARG A 18 -0.62 18.36 -33.00
CA ARG A 18 -1.16 17.39 -32.04
C ARG A 18 -2.59 16.98 -32.41
N TYR A 19 -2.87 15.68 -32.32
CA TYR A 19 -4.22 15.17 -32.47
C TYR A 19 -5.13 15.78 -31.40
N THR A 20 -6.33 16.23 -31.79
CA THR A 20 -7.32 16.79 -30.86
C THR A 20 -8.55 15.89 -30.79
N LEU A 21 -8.81 15.33 -29.61
CA LEU A 21 -10.00 14.54 -29.30
C LEU A 21 -11.09 15.43 -28.70
N SER A 22 -12.10 15.78 -29.48
CA SER A 22 -13.23 16.64 -29.10
C SER A 22 -14.58 15.92 -29.15
N ALA A 23 -14.65 14.68 -29.64
CA ALA A 23 -15.89 13.93 -29.75
C ALA A 23 -15.65 12.41 -29.77
N ALA A 24 -16.58 11.66 -29.18
CA ALA A 24 -16.61 10.19 -29.23
C ALA A 24 -16.58 9.63 -30.66
N SER A 25 -17.13 10.35 -31.65
CA SER A 25 -17.14 9.92 -33.06
C SER A 25 -15.76 9.86 -33.72
N GLN A 26 -14.74 10.44 -33.09
CA GLN A 26 -13.36 10.39 -33.60
C GLN A 26 -12.61 9.12 -33.18
N LEU A 27 -13.17 8.32 -32.26
CA LEU A 27 -12.59 7.06 -31.83
C LEU A 27 -12.80 5.95 -32.87
N PRO A 28 -11.87 4.98 -32.98
CA PRO A 28 -12.03 3.82 -33.85
C PRO A 28 -13.30 3.01 -33.55
N THR A 29 -13.88 2.40 -34.58
CA THR A 29 -15.01 1.46 -34.46
C THR A 29 -14.53 0.02 -34.20
N PRO A 30 -15.34 -0.83 -33.53
CA PRO A 30 -16.71 -0.57 -33.06
C PRO A 30 -16.74 0.22 -31.74
N ARG A 31 -17.54 1.29 -31.70
CA ARG A 31 -17.61 2.21 -30.55
C ARG A 31 -18.56 1.77 -29.44
N SER A 32 -19.56 0.94 -29.73
CA SER A 32 -20.63 0.63 -28.79
C SER A 32 -20.57 -0.83 -28.33
N PRO A 33 -20.34 -1.07 -27.02
CA PRO A 33 -20.62 -2.34 -26.35
C PRO A 33 -21.90 -3.03 -26.83
N SER A 34 -21.81 -4.04 -27.69
CA SER A 34 -22.94 -4.90 -28.08
C SER A 34 -22.87 -6.29 -27.45
N SER A 35 -21.68 -6.69 -27.02
CA SER A 35 -21.35 -7.98 -26.43
C SER A 35 -20.78 -7.80 -25.02
N PHE A 36 -21.02 -8.81 -24.17
CA PHE A 36 -20.48 -8.88 -22.82
C PHE A 36 -19.03 -9.36 -22.83
N VAL A 37 -18.21 -8.80 -21.93
CA VAL A 37 -16.89 -9.37 -21.63
C VAL A 37 -17.11 -10.68 -20.87
N ALA A 38 -16.44 -11.74 -21.29
CA ALA A 38 -16.56 -13.07 -20.71
C ALA A 38 -15.23 -13.53 -20.11
N ARG A 39 -15.29 -14.37 -19.07
CA ARG A 39 -14.12 -15.03 -18.48
C ARG A 39 -13.80 -16.33 -19.23
N ASN A 40 -12.52 -16.55 -19.52
CA ASN A 40 -11.99 -17.84 -19.96
C ASN A 40 -10.72 -18.20 -19.16
N GLY A 41 -10.88 -19.05 -18.15
CA GLY A 41 -9.84 -19.33 -17.16
C GLY A 41 -9.36 -18.03 -16.50
N THR A 42 -8.07 -17.74 -16.57
CA THR A 42 -7.47 -16.52 -16.02
C THR A 42 -7.52 -15.30 -16.95
N ARG A 43 -8.21 -15.40 -18.10
CA ARG A 43 -8.32 -14.32 -19.09
C ARG A 43 -9.72 -13.75 -19.16
N LEU A 44 -9.80 -12.50 -19.60
CA LEU A 44 -11.03 -11.88 -20.05
C LEU A 44 -11.02 -11.84 -21.57
N THR A 45 -12.20 -12.00 -22.17
CA THR A 45 -12.37 -12.04 -23.62
C THR A 45 -13.55 -11.21 -24.04
N LEU A 46 -13.45 -10.57 -25.20
CA LEU A 46 -14.51 -9.80 -25.84
C LEU A 46 -14.57 -10.23 -27.31
N ASP A 47 -15.72 -10.72 -27.75
CA ASP A 47 -15.93 -11.20 -29.12
C ASP A 47 -14.85 -12.20 -29.60
N GLY A 48 -14.41 -13.08 -28.70
CA GLY A 48 -13.39 -14.09 -28.97
C GLY A 48 -11.95 -13.60 -28.94
N SER A 49 -11.72 -12.29 -28.76
CA SER A 49 -10.39 -11.68 -28.61
C SER A 49 -10.04 -11.47 -27.14
N ASP A 50 -8.76 -11.43 -26.80
CA ASP A 50 -8.30 -11.10 -25.44
C ASP A 50 -8.72 -9.67 -25.09
N PHE A 51 -9.24 -9.47 -23.88
CA PHE A 51 -9.68 -8.17 -23.38
C PHE A 51 -8.91 -7.86 -22.10
N LYS A 52 -8.33 -6.66 -22.02
CA LYS A 52 -7.64 -6.19 -20.80
C LYS A 52 -8.46 -5.10 -20.15
N ALA A 53 -8.80 -5.25 -18.87
CA ALA A 53 -9.52 -4.24 -18.11
C ALA A 53 -8.54 -3.21 -17.53
N VAL A 54 -7.99 -2.34 -18.40
CA VAL A 54 -7.00 -1.33 -18.02
C VAL A 54 -7.61 0.07 -18.05
N GLY A 55 -7.25 0.92 -17.10
CA GLY A 55 -7.78 2.28 -17.04
C GLY A 55 -7.72 2.91 -15.66
N ALA A 56 -8.78 3.62 -15.29
CA ALA A 56 -8.80 4.49 -14.13
C ALA A 56 -9.96 4.18 -13.18
N ASN A 57 -9.75 4.50 -11.90
CA ASN A 57 -10.84 4.79 -10.99
C ASN A 57 -11.31 6.23 -11.24
N VAL A 58 -12.60 6.39 -11.53
CA VAL A 58 -13.31 7.67 -11.61
C VAL A 58 -14.51 7.55 -10.68
N TYR A 59 -14.25 7.65 -9.38
CA TYR A 59 -15.20 7.24 -8.35
C TYR A 59 -16.50 8.06 -8.31
N TRP A 60 -16.49 9.25 -8.90
CA TRP A 60 -17.48 10.32 -8.72
C TRP A 60 -18.52 10.42 -9.85
N LEU A 61 -18.57 9.49 -10.82
CA LEU A 61 -19.41 9.61 -12.02
C LEU A 61 -20.93 9.67 -11.75
N GLY A 62 -21.42 9.13 -10.63
CA GLY A 62 -22.83 9.18 -10.23
C GLY A 62 -23.14 10.29 -9.21
N LEU A 63 -22.19 10.59 -8.33
CA LEU A 63 -22.28 11.64 -7.32
C LEU A 63 -20.86 12.10 -6.99
N ASP A 64 -20.63 13.41 -6.91
CA ASP A 64 -19.29 13.99 -6.78
C ASP A 64 -19.20 14.93 -5.57
N GLU A 65 -18.27 14.64 -4.67
CA GLU A 65 -17.94 15.50 -3.52
C GLU A 65 -17.00 16.67 -3.87
N ASN A 66 -16.43 16.69 -5.07
CA ASN A 66 -15.40 17.67 -5.44
C ASN A 66 -15.97 18.92 -6.13
N GLY A 67 -17.29 18.94 -6.39
CA GLY A 67 -18.02 20.08 -6.93
C GLY A 67 -18.54 21.04 -5.85
N VAL A 68 -19.09 22.18 -6.28
CA VAL A 68 -19.85 23.11 -5.43
C VAL A 68 -21.28 23.21 -5.95
N PRO A 69 -22.32 22.90 -5.16
CA PRO A 69 -22.26 22.39 -3.77
C PRO A 69 -21.62 20.99 -3.67
N ASN A 70 -21.18 20.62 -2.46
CA ASN A 70 -20.63 19.29 -2.14
C ASN A 70 -21.59 18.53 -1.21
N PRO A 71 -22.05 17.32 -1.57
CA PRO A 71 -21.88 16.67 -2.88
C PRO A 71 -22.84 17.23 -3.93
N ALA A 72 -22.56 17.00 -5.21
CA ALA A 72 -23.44 17.32 -6.34
C ALA A 72 -23.34 16.25 -7.45
N TYR A 73 -24.38 16.14 -8.27
CA TYR A 73 -24.30 15.33 -9.49
C TYR A 73 -23.29 15.94 -10.46
N PRO A 74 -22.35 15.16 -11.02
CA PRO A 74 -21.42 15.69 -12.00
C PRO A 74 -22.15 16.14 -13.26
N SER A 75 -21.69 17.24 -13.85
CA SER A 75 -22.26 17.68 -15.13
C SER A 75 -21.97 16.66 -16.23
N LYS A 76 -22.87 16.62 -17.22
CA LYS A 76 -22.71 15.79 -18.41
C LYS A 76 -21.43 16.14 -19.19
N GLY A 77 -21.02 17.41 -19.18
CA GLY A 77 -19.77 17.85 -19.82
C GLY A 77 -18.53 17.26 -19.16
N ARG A 78 -18.49 17.26 -17.82
CA ARG A 78 -17.40 16.64 -17.05
C ARG A 78 -17.33 15.13 -17.23
N VAL A 79 -18.48 14.46 -17.28
CA VAL A 79 -18.56 13.02 -17.56
C VAL A 79 -18.00 12.73 -18.96
N LEU A 80 -18.41 13.46 -20.00
CA LEU A 80 -17.87 13.25 -21.36
C LEU A 80 -16.36 13.52 -21.45
N GLU A 81 -15.86 14.56 -20.77
CA GLU A 81 -14.43 14.83 -20.72
C GLU A 81 -13.66 13.68 -20.05
N ALA A 82 -14.14 13.16 -18.91
CA ALA A 82 -13.50 12.03 -18.23
C ALA A 82 -13.43 10.79 -19.13
N MET A 83 -14.49 10.48 -19.88
CA MET A 83 -14.48 9.40 -20.86
C MET A 83 -13.47 9.65 -21.98
N ALA A 84 -13.38 10.89 -22.48
CA ALA A 84 -12.44 11.27 -23.53
C ALA A 84 -10.98 11.15 -23.06
N VAL A 85 -10.69 11.60 -21.85
CA VAL A 85 -9.36 11.46 -21.24
C VAL A 85 -9.01 9.98 -21.05
N ALA A 86 -9.91 9.18 -20.49
CA ALA A 86 -9.69 7.76 -20.31
C ALA A 86 -9.38 7.07 -21.66
N ALA A 87 -10.17 7.34 -22.71
CA ALA A 87 -9.95 6.81 -24.04
C ALA A 87 -8.62 7.27 -24.65
N ALA A 88 -8.24 8.55 -24.49
CA ALA A 88 -6.97 9.09 -24.96
C ALA A 88 -5.76 8.40 -24.29
N MET A 89 -5.85 8.18 -22.98
CA MET A 89 -4.85 7.47 -22.18
C MET A 89 -4.80 5.96 -22.48
N GLY A 90 -5.74 5.44 -23.28
CA GLY A 90 -5.76 4.03 -23.67
C GLY A 90 -6.57 3.14 -22.74
N ALA A 91 -7.41 3.69 -21.86
CA ALA A 91 -8.31 2.89 -21.04
C ALA A 91 -9.30 2.09 -21.89
N THR A 92 -9.67 0.91 -21.41
CA THR A 92 -10.81 0.11 -21.86
C THR A 92 -11.91 0.06 -20.81
N THR A 93 -11.56 0.31 -19.54
CA THR A 93 -12.44 0.12 -18.38
C THR A 93 -12.28 1.28 -17.40
N ILE A 94 -13.39 1.71 -16.81
CA ILE A 94 -13.44 2.63 -15.67
C ILE A 94 -14.11 1.91 -14.50
N ARG A 95 -13.56 2.06 -13.30
CA ARG A 95 -14.24 1.67 -12.06
C ARG A 95 -14.80 2.90 -11.37
N SER A 96 -16.06 2.83 -10.93
CA SER A 96 -16.75 3.97 -10.34
C SER A 96 -17.67 3.56 -9.21
N GLN A 97 -17.33 3.99 -8.00
CA GLN A 97 -18.06 3.72 -6.76
C GLN A 97 -19.46 4.32 -6.80
N SER A 98 -19.58 5.62 -7.07
CA SER A 98 -20.88 6.32 -6.99
C SER A 98 -21.91 5.89 -8.04
N LEU A 99 -21.53 5.09 -9.04
CA LEU A 99 -22.48 4.47 -9.97
C LEU A 99 -23.16 3.23 -9.38
N GLY A 100 -22.46 2.47 -8.53
CA GLY A 100 -23.00 1.27 -7.89
C GLY A 100 -23.41 1.47 -6.42
N ILE A 101 -22.89 2.52 -5.79
CA ILE A 101 -23.15 2.89 -4.40
C ILE A 101 -23.86 4.25 -4.41
N SER A 102 -25.16 4.24 -4.15
CA SER A 102 -25.97 5.45 -4.15
C SER A 102 -27.09 5.31 -3.12
N TYR A 103 -26.71 5.39 -1.84
CA TYR A 103 -27.65 5.29 -0.73
C TYR A 103 -27.20 6.07 0.52
N GLY A 104 -28.17 6.54 1.30
CA GLY A 104 -27.91 7.16 2.60
C GLY A 104 -27.88 8.69 2.64
N THR A 105 -27.99 9.37 1.49
CA THR A 105 -28.06 10.84 1.43
C THR A 105 -29.24 11.34 0.61
N ALA A 106 -29.57 12.63 0.71
CA ALA A 106 -30.68 13.22 -0.02
C ALA A 106 -30.55 13.16 -1.55
N LEU A 107 -29.31 13.07 -2.06
CA LEU A 107 -28.96 12.94 -3.48
C LEU A 107 -28.75 11.48 -3.92
N SER A 108 -28.87 10.53 -2.99
CA SER A 108 -28.75 9.11 -3.31
C SER A 108 -30.03 8.58 -3.96
N ILE A 109 -29.88 7.53 -4.78
CA ILE A 109 -30.98 6.76 -5.36
C ILE A 109 -31.87 6.18 -4.26
N GLU A 110 -31.28 5.55 -3.23
CA GLU A 110 -32.01 5.17 -2.01
C GLU A 110 -31.68 6.16 -0.90
N ASN A 111 -32.48 7.21 -0.79
CA ASN A 111 -32.18 8.32 0.11
C ASN A 111 -32.49 8.02 1.59
N ALA A 112 -33.35 7.05 1.85
CA ALA A 112 -33.63 6.49 3.17
C ALA A 112 -34.04 5.02 3.01
N LEU A 113 -33.99 4.24 4.09
CA LEU A 113 -34.28 2.81 4.07
C LEU A 113 -35.60 2.48 3.35
N GLY A 114 -35.50 1.77 2.23
CA GLY A 114 -36.63 1.35 1.39
C GLY A 114 -37.32 2.49 0.62
N VAL A 115 -36.76 3.70 0.64
CA VAL A 115 -37.27 4.89 -0.05
C VAL A 115 -36.34 5.21 -1.22
N PHE A 116 -36.79 4.82 -2.41
CA PHE A 116 -36.10 5.04 -3.68
C PHE A 116 -36.63 6.28 -4.39
N LYS A 117 -35.74 6.99 -5.08
CA LYS A 117 -36.11 8.11 -5.95
C LYS A 117 -36.98 7.62 -7.12
N PRO A 118 -37.98 8.41 -7.54
CA PRO A 118 -38.83 8.05 -8.67
C PRO A 118 -38.04 8.08 -9.98
N GLU A 119 -38.54 7.36 -10.98
CA GLU A 119 -38.04 7.42 -12.35
C GLU A 119 -37.97 8.86 -12.87
N GLY A 120 -36.87 9.23 -13.53
CA GLY A 120 -36.61 10.60 -14.00
C GLY A 120 -36.04 11.56 -12.97
N ASP A 121 -35.82 11.14 -11.72
CA ASP A 121 -35.06 11.93 -10.73
C ASP A 121 -33.60 12.13 -11.20
N PRO A 122 -32.98 13.29 -10.92
CA PRO A 122 -31.58 13.54 -11.25
C PRO A 122 -30.57 12.49 -10.75
N ALA A 123 -30.88 11.76 -9.66
CA ALA A 123 -30.03 10.66 -9.20
C ALA A 123 -29.91 9.54 -10.24
N TRP A 124 -31.02 9.20 -10.90
CA TRP A 124 -31.04 8.21 -11.98
C TRP A 124 -30.40 8.78 -13.26
N ASP A 125 -30.71 10.04 -13.62
CA ASP A 125 -30.12 10.68 -14.82
C ASP A 125 -28.58 10.73 -14.77
N ALA A 126 -27.98 10.93 -13.59
CA ALA A 126 -26.53 10.92 -13.42
C ALA A 126 -25.91 9.54 -13.71
N LEU A 127 -26.46 8.48 -13.10
CA LEU A 127 -26.04 7.08 -13.36
C LEU A 127 -26.21 6.72 -14.83
N ASP A 128 -27.40 6.98 -15.36
CA ASP A 128 -27.79 6.65 -16.72
C ASP A 128 -26.92 7.32 -17.77
N PHE A 129 -26.67 8.62 -17.60
CA PHE A 129 -25.85 9.36 -18.53
C PHE A 129 -24.39 8.89 -18.49
N ALA A 130 -23.85 8.53 -17.33
CA ALA A 130 -22.50 8.00 -17.21
C ALA A 130 -22.34 6.65 -17.91
N VAL A 131 -23.31 5.73 -17.76
CA VAL A 131 -23.34 4.46 -18.50
C VAL A 131 -23.44 4.72 -20.00
N PHE A 132 -24.34 5.62 -20.42
CA PHE A 132 -24.46 5.98 -21.82
C PHE A 132 -23.19 6.61 -22.39
N ALA A 133 -22.53 7.50 -21.66
CA ALA A 133 -21.29 8.13 -22.07
C ALA A 133 -20.16 7.09 -22.24
N ALA A 134 -19.98 6.18 -21.29
CA ALA A 134 -19.02 5.08 -21.40
C ALA A 134 -19.27 4.25 -22.68
N ARG A 135 -20.54 3.93 -22.95
CA ARG A 135 -20.97 3.23 -24.17
C ARG A 135 -20.61 3.96 -25.46
N GLN A 136 -20.67 5.29 -25.48
CA GLN A 136 -20.30 6.08 -26.68
C GLN A 136 -18.79 6.12 -26.92
N TYR A 137 -18.00 6.04 -25.85
CA TYR A 137 -16.53 6.04 -25.90
C TYR A 137 -15.91 4.63 -25.98
N GLY A 138 -16.72 3.57 -26.05
CA GLY A 138 -16.24 2.19 -26.13
C GLY A 138 -15.64 1.67 -24.82
N LEU A 139 -15.93 2.33 -23.70
CA LEU A 139 -15.43 1.98 -22.39
C LEU A 139 -16.39 1.03 -21.66
N ARG A 140 -15.85 0.18 -20.79
CA ARG A 140 -16.63 -0.65 -19.87
C ARG A 140 -16.60 -0.10 -18.45
N LEU A 141 -17.58 -0.49 -17.64
CA LEU A 141 -17.71 -0.06 -16.26
C LEU A 141 -17.63 -1.21 -15.27
N ILE A 142 -16.97 -0.96 -14.14
CA ILE A 142 -17.01 -1.80 -12.94
C ILE A 142 -17.68 -1.00 -11.82
N LEU A 143 -18.69 -1.58 -11.19
CA LEU A 143 -19.55 -0.93 -10.20
C LEU A 143 -19.50 -1.70 -8.87
N PRO A 144 -18.75 -1.20 -7.87
CA PRO A 144 -18.88 -1.65 -6.48
C PRO A 144 -20.29 -1.38 -5.96
N LEU A 145 -20.90 -2.34 -5.27
CA LEU A 145 -22.29 -2.24 -4.80
C LEU A 145 -22.41 -1.81 -3.33
N THR A 146 -21.33 -1.90 -2.57
CA THR A 146 -21.22 -1.31 -1.23
C THR A 146 -19.82 -0.76 -1.00
N ASP A 147 -19.61 -0.07 0.11
CA ASP A 147 -18.31 0.41 0.55
C ASP A 147 -18.02 -0.09 1.96
N GLN A 148 -16.79 -0.52 2.20
CA GLN A 148 -16.33 -0.79 3.55
C GLN A 148 -16.41 0.47 4.42
N TYR A 149 -16.21 1.66 3.85
CA TYR A 149 -16.14 2.90 4.60
C TYR A 149 -17.46 3.68 4.60
N ASP A 150 -17.54 4.66 5.51
CA ASP A 150 -18.69 5.56 5.62
C ASP A 150 -18.44 6.83 4.81
N TYR A 151 -18.94 6.87 3.57
CA TYR A 151 -18.68 7.96 2.64
C TYR A 151 -19.98 8.61 2.12
N TYR A 152 -19.85 9.74 1.40
CA TYR A 152 -21.00 10.51 0.92
C TYR A 152 -21.92 9.74 -0.03
N HIS A 153 -21.40 8.73 -0.74
CA HIS A 153 -22.18 7.87 -1.64
C HIS A 153 -22.86 6.69 -0.93
N GLY A 154 -22.50 6.44 0.34
CA GLY A 154 -22.97 5.33 1.16
C GLY A 154 -21.87 4.31 1.48
N GLY A 155 -22.21 3.33 2.31
CA GLY A 155 -21.38 2.18 2.66
C GLY A 155 -22.07 1.25 3.66
N ILE A 156 -21.38 0.22 4.13
CA ILE A 156 -21.88 -0.71 5.17
C ILE A 156 -22.45 0.05 6.38
N PRO A 157 -21.78 1.11 6.91
CA PRO A 157 -22.30 1.93 8.00
C PRO A 157 -23.70 2.52 7.77
N THR A 158 -24.08 2.80 6.52
CA THR A 158 -25.41 3.35 6.20
C THR A 158 -26.53 2.37 6.54
N PHE A 159 -26.44 1.12 6.09
CA PHE A 159 -27.46 0.10 6.36
C PHE A 159 -27.57 -0.19 7.87
N LEU A 160 -26.43 -0.19 8.57
CA LEU A 160 -26.40 -0.35 10.03
C LEU A 160 -27.11 0.81 10.73
N ARG A 161 -26.81 2.05 10.33
CA ARG A 161 -27.48 3.25 10.89
C ARG A 161 -28.98 3.25 10.64
N TRP A 162 -29.43 2.88 9.44
CA TRP A 162 -30.85 2.78 9.12
C TRP A 162 -31.61 1.82 10.04
N ARG A 163 -30.93 0.80 10.57
CA ARG A 163 -31.48 -0.15 11.54
C ARG A 163 -31.18 0.22 13.01
N ASN A 164 -30.67 1.43 13.28
CA ASN A 164 -30.25 1.88 14.61
C ASN A 164 -29.20 0.96 15.27
N LEU A 165 -28.31 0.37 14.47
CA LEU A 165 -27.21 -0.49 14.93
C LEU A 165 -25.89 0.29 15.00
N SER A 166 -24.89 -0.29 15.67
CA SER A 166 -23.55 0.29 15.73
C SER A 166 -22.92 0.35 14.35
N SER A 167 -22.42 1.52 13.95
CA SER A 167 -21.73 1.74 12.67
C SER A 167 -20.28 1.23 12.66
N THR A 168 -19.87 0.47 13.67
CA THR A 168 -18.52 -0.13 13.81
C THR A 168 -18.56 -1.65 14.01
N ASP A 169 -19.75 -2.24 14.09
CA ASP A 169 -19.94 -3.69 14.11
C ASP A 169 -20.64 -4.12 12.82
N TYR A 170 -19.87 -4.69 11.89
CA TYR A 170 -20.39 -5.07 10.57
C TYR A 170 -20.97 -6.47 10.56
N SER A 171 -20.96 -7.19 11.70
CA SER A 171 -21.50 -8.55 11.80
C SER A 171 -22.94 -8.66 11.28
N PRO A 172 -23.86 -7.71 11.57
CA PRO A 172 -25.21 -7.77 11.01
C PRO A 172 -25.25 -7.67 9.48
N PHE A 173 -24.41 -6.84 8.86
CA PHE A 173 -24.35 -6.73 7.41
C PHE A 173 -23.92 -8.05 6.73
N TYR A 174 -23.06 -8.81 7.42
CA TYR A 174 -22.54 -10.09 6.94
C TYR A 174 -23.37 -11.32 7.33
N ASP A 175 -24.37 -11.15 8.21
CA ASP A 175 -25.31 -12.21 8.59
C ASP A 175 -26.45 -12.29 7.58
N LEU A 176 -26.50 -13.40 6.83
CA LEU A 176 -27.51 -13.68 5.80
C LEU A 176 -28.95 -13.72 6.33
N SER A 177 -29.14 -13.93 7.63
CA SER A 177 -30.45 -13.94 8.27
C SER A 177 -30.89 -12.56 8.77
N SER A 178 -30.00 -11.57 8.70
CA SER A 178 -30.26 -10.25 9.25
C SER A 178 -31.15 -9.39 8.35
N PRO A 179 -31.94 -8.48 8.94
CA PRO A 179 -32.66 -7.48 8.15
C PRO A 179 -31.72 -6.52 7.41
N VAL A 180 -30.50 -6.29 7.91
CA VAL A 180 -29.50 -5.41 7.28
C VAL A 180 -29.07 -6.00 5.94
N PHE A 181 -28.83 -7.31 5.89
CA PHE A 181 -28.50 -8.00 4.65
C PHE A 181 -29.68 -7.97 3.66
N ALA A 182 -30.91 -8.19 4.14
CA ALA A 182 -32.10 -8.13 3.30
C ALA A 182 -32.33 -6.73 2.68
N ASP A 183 -32.00 -5.66 3.41
CA ASP A 183 -32.05 -4.29 2.88
C ASP A 183 -31.04 -4.07 1.76
N PHE A 184 -29.83 -4.60 1.92
CA PHE A 184 -28.81 -4.56 0.88
C PHE A 184 -29.22 -5.36 -0.36
N GLU A 185 -29.82 -6.54 -0.20
CA GLU A 185 -30.39 -7.29 -1.32
C GLU A 185 -31.49 -6.51 -2.05
N LEU A 186 -32.36 -5.81 -1.30
CA LEU A 186 -33.41 -4.97 -1.88
C LEU A 186 -32.79 -3.84 -2.71
N TYR A 187 -31.77 -3.17 -2.20
CA TYR A 187 -31.03 -2.14 -2.94
C TYR A 187 -30.47 -2.68 -4.26
N ILE A 188 -29.76 -3.82 -4.23
CA ILE A 188 -29.19 -4.46 -5.42
C ILE A 188 -30.29 -4.77 -6.45
N ARG A 189 -31.40 -5.37 -6.02
CA ARG A 189 -32.52 -5.74 -6.90
C ARG A 189 -33.12 -4.51 -7.58
N THR A 190 -33.30 -3.42 -6.83
CA THR A 190 -33.86 -2.17 -7.37
C THR A 190 -32.89 -1.54 -8.38
N LEU A 191 -31.61 -1.41 -8.02
CA LEU A 191 -30.59 -0.80 -8.88
C LEU A 191 -30.44 -1.57 -10.21
N LEU A 192 -30.34 -2.90 -10.16
CA LEU A 192 -30.11 -3.73 -11.34
C LEU A 192 -31.34 -3.83 -12.26
N ASN A 193 -32.54 -3.62 -11.71
CA ASN A 193 -33.80 -3.66 -12.46
C ASN A 193 -34.18 -2.32 -13.11
N HIS A 194 -33.55 -1.21 -12.70
CA HIS A 194 -33.78 0.10 -13.31
C HIS A 194 -33.41 0.09 -14.80
N THR A 195 -34.26 0.69 -15.63
CA THR A 195 -34.10 0.76 -17.09
C THR A 195 -33.69 2.16 -17.51
N SER A 196 -32.52 2.28 -18.10
CA SER A 196 -32.00 3.57 -18.54
C SER A 196 -32.81 4.14 -19.71
N PRO A 197 -33.24 5.41 -19.69
CA PRO A 197 -33.87 6.04 -20.84
C PRO A 197 -32.88 6.34 -21.98
N TYR A 198 -31.57 6.27 -21.72
CA TYR A 198 -30.53 6.52 -22.74
C TYR A 198 -30.19 5.27 -23.54
N THR A 199 -30.08 4.11 -22.89
CA THR A 199 -29.72 2.84 -23.54
C THR A 199 -30.92 1.93 -23.78
N ASN A 200 -32.04 2.17 -23.10
CA ASN A 200 -33.25 1.31 -23.09
C ASN A 200 -32.93 -0.13 -22.66
N LEU A 201 -31.96 -0.29 -21.76
CA LEU A 201 -31.55 -1.55 -21.16
C LEU A 201 -31.64 -1.40 -19.64
N THR A 202 -31.92 -2.51 -18.95
CA THR A 202 -31.69 -2.53 -17.51
C THR A 202 -30.20 -2.53 -17.23
N LEU A 203 -29.79 -2.04 -16.06
CA LEU A 203 -28.38 -2.08 -15.66
C LEU A 203 -27.84 -3.53 -15.66
N ALA A 204 -28.68 -4.51 -15.31
CA ALA A 204 -28.35 -5.94 -15.39
C ALA A 204 -28.12 -6.47 -16.82
N GLN A 205 -28.72 -5.84 -17.84
CA GLN A 205 -28.68 -6.28 -19.23
C GLN A 205 -27.78 -5.41 -20.12
N ASP A 206 -27.19 -4.34 -19.58
CA ASP A 206 -26.34 -3.44 -20.36
C ASP A 206 -24.90 -3.98 -20.47
N PRO A 207 -24.43 -4.37 -21.67
CA PRO A 207 -23.06 -4.88 -21.86
C PRO A 207 -21.98 -3.81 -21.62
N THR A 208 -22.35 -2.54 -21.45
CA THR A 208 -21.42 -1.50 -21.01
C THR A 208 -20.87 -1.80 -19.61
N ILE A 209 -21.62 -2.54 -18.80
CA ILE A 209 -21.17 -3.05 -17.51
C ILE A 209 -20.30 -4.28 -17.73
N LEU A 210 -19.00 -4.19 -17.40
CA LEU A 210 -18.09 -5.34 -17.40
C LEU A 210 -18.39 -6.23 -16.20
N ALA A 211 -18.46 -5.63 -15.01
CA ALA A 211 -18.74 -6.38 -13.79
C ALA A 211 -19.44 -5.55 -12.72
N PHE A 212 -20.19 -6.25 -11.88
CA PHE A 212 -20.56 -5.77 -10.55
C PHE A 212 -19.52 -6.28 -9.55
N GLU A 213 -19.14 -5.43 -8.60
CA GLU A 213 -18.18 -5.76 -7.56
C GLU A 213 -18.90 -5.81 -6.21
N LEU A 214 -18.65 -6.85 -5.41
CA LEU A 214 -19.40 -7.09 -4.17
C LEU A 214 -19.37 -5.88 -3.24
N GLY A 215 -18.23 -5.17 -3.19
CA GLY A 215 -18.06 -3.90 -2.52
C GLY A 215 -16.65 -3.35 -2.66
N ASN A 216 -16.46 -2.09 -2.29
CA ASN A 216 -15.18 -1.43 -2.27
C ASN A 216 -14.40 -1.77 -0.99
N GLU A 217 -13.17 -2.26 -1.14
CA GLU A 217 -12.22 -2.53 -0.05
C GLU A 217 -12.79 -3.37 1.10
N LEU A 218 -13.59 -4.40 0.79
CA LEU A 218 -14.17 -5.23 1.84
C LEU A 218 -13.07 -5.87 2.70
N GLY A 219 -13.24 -5.80 4.02
CA GLY A 219 -12.20 -6.16 4.98
C GLY A 219 -11.29 -5.00 5.40
N GLY A 220 -11.44 -3.81 4.82
CA GLY A 220 -10.60 -2.66 5.12
C GLY A 220 -9.16 -2.84 4.64
N TYR A 221 -8.33 -1.85 4.95
CA TYR A 221 -6.92 -1.84 4.57
C TYR A 221 -6.18 -3.12 5.01
N PHE A 222 -5.55 -3.83 4.07
CA PHE A 222 -4.94 -5.17 4.28
C PHE A 222 -5.90 -6.30 4.72
N ALA A 223 -7.21 -6.09 4.59
CA ALA A 223 -8.27 -7.02 4.95
C ALA A 223 -8.20 -7.58 6.38
N ASP A 224 -7.82 -6.74 7.34
CA ASP A 224 -7.74 -7.04 8.76
C ASP A 224 -8.98 -6.58 9.57
N HIS A 225 -9.92 -5.90 8.91
CA HIS A 225 -11.07 -5.24 9.53
C HIS A 225 -12.40 -5.72 8.91
N TYR A 226 -13.04 -6.72 9.52
CA TYR A 226 -14.28 -7.34 9.03
C TYR A 226 -14.21 -7.82 7.55
N PRO A 227 -13.29 -8.74 7.21
CA PRO A 227 -13.29 -9.35 5.89
C PRO A 227 -14.61 -10.12 5.66
N PRO A 228 -15.14 -10.13 4.42
CA PRO A 228 -16.42 -10.75 4.14
C PRO A 228 -16.36 -12.26 4.36
N PRO A 229 -17.32 -12.87 5.08
CA PRO A 229 -17.43 -14.32 5.18
C PRO A 229 -17.69 -14.95 3.81
N VAL A 230 -17.10 -16.11 3.54
CA VAL A 230 -17.25 -16.81 2.24
C VAL A 230 -18.72 -17.06 1.87
N LEU A 231 -19.56 -17.41 2.84
CA LEU A 231 -20.99 -17.63 2.62
C LEU A 231 -21.71 -16.33 2.21
N TRP A 232 -21.30 -15.19 2.76
CA TRP A 232 -21.83 -13.90 2.38
C TRP A 232 -21.41 -13.54 0.95
N SER A 233 -20.12 -13.71 0.62
CA SER A 233 -19.63 -13.45 -0.74
C SER A 233 -20.32 -14.34 -1.76
N ALA A 234 -20.55 -15.62 -1.44
CA ALA A 234 -21.31 -16.55 -2.29
C ALA A 234 -22.78 -16.15 -2.45
N ALA A 235 -23.45 -15.70 -1.39
CA ALA A 235 -24.84 -15.28 -1.46
C ALA A 235 -25.03 -14.05 -2.35
N VAL A 236 -24.19 -13.01 -2.18
CA VAL A 236 -24.26 -11.80 -3.01
C VAL A 236 -23.86 -12.10 -4.45
N ALA A 237 -22.79 -12.88 -4.67
CA ALA A 237 -22.40 -13.29 -6.02
C ALA A 237 -23.51 -14.10 -6.72
N GLY A 238 -24.16 -15.02 -6.00
CA GLY A 238 -25.31 -15.79 -6.49
C GLY A 238 -26.51 -14.91 -6.83
N LEU A 239 -26.82 -13.91 -6.00
CA LEU A 239 -27.84 -12.90 -6.31
C LEU A 239 -27.52 -12.17 -7.63
N LEU A 240 -26.28 -11.71 -7.79
CA LEU A 240 -25.86 -11.00 -9.01
C LEU A 240 -25.92 -11.90 -10.24
N LYS A 241 -25.52 -13.17 -10.14
CA LYS A 241 -25.66 -14.13 -11.24
C LYS A 241 -27.12 -14.45 -11.57
N GLY A 242 -28.02 -14.43 -10.58
CA GLY A 242 -29.46 -14.55 -10.80
C GLY A 242 -30.08 -13.37 -11.54
N LEU A 243 -29.65 -12.13 -11.21
CA LEU A 243 -30.18 -10.90 -11.81
C LEU A 243 -29.53 -10.56 -13.16
N ALA A 244 -28.21 -10.74 -13.27
CA ALA A 244 -27.37 -10.34 -14.39
C ALA A 244 -26.46 -11.51 -14.84
N PRO A 245 -27.02 -12.60 -15.38
CA PRO A 245 -26.27 -13.85 -15.63
C PRO A 245 -25.12 -13.73 -16.63
N LYS A 246 -25.12 -12.71 -17.48
CA LYS A 246 -24.06 -12.45 -18.47
C LYS A 246 -22.96 -11.51 -17.97
N THR A 247 -23.20 -10.81 -16.87
CA THR A 247 -22.27 -9.83 -16.29
C THR A 247 -21.32 -10.54 -15.34
N LEU A 248 -20.06 -10.09 -15.30
CA LEU A 248 -19.07 -10.67 -14.42
C LEU A 248 -19.25 -10.16 -12.98
N VAL A 249 -18.73 -10.93 -12.00
CA VAL A 249 -18.73 -10.57 -10.58
C VAL A 249 -17.28 -10.48 -10.08
N VAL A 250 -16.93 -9.35 -9.45
CA VAL A 250 -15.63 -9.10 -8.81
C VAL A 250 -15.75 -9.23 -7.29
N SER A 251 -14.79 -9.87 -6.63
CA SER A 251 -14.80 -10.07 -5.17
C SER A 251 -14.80 -8.78 -4.35
N GLY A 252 -14.06 -7.74 -4.76
CA GLY A 252 -14.04 -6.43 -4.08
C GLY A 252 -13.32 -6.37 -2.72
N ARG A 253 -12.80 -7.50 -2.24
CA ARG A 253 -11.99 -7.58 -1.02
C ARG A 253 -10.63 -6.88 -1.20
N TYR A 254 -10.12 -6.25 -0.13
CA TYR A 254 -8.73 -5.76 -0.10
C TYR A 254 -7.74 -6.94 0.00
N GLY A 255 -7.44 -7.56 -1.13
CA GLY A 255 -6.57 -8.72 -1.21
C GLY A 255 -7.31 -10.02 -1.49
N VAL A 256 -6.59 -10.97 -2.07
CA VAL A 256 -7.16 -12.23 -2.53
C VAL A 256 -7.26 -13.23 -1.37
N SER A 257 -8.43 -13.86 -1.22
CA SER A 257 -8.70 -14.90 -0.23
C SER A 257 -8.86 -16.27 -0.90
N GLU A 258 -8.24 -17.31 -0.34
CA GLU A 258 -8.45 -18.69 -0.80
C GLU A 258 -9.91 -19.14 -0.71
N GLY A 259 -10.65 -18.62 0.28
CA GLY A 259 -12.06 -18.94 0.47
C GLY A 259 -12.93 -18.41 -0.67
N GLU A 260 -12.78 -17.12 -0.99
CA GLU A 260 -13.52 -16.47 -2.09
C GLU A 260 -13.06 -16.97 -3.46
N ALA A 261 -11.78 -17.34 -3.60
CA ALA A 261 -11.25 -17.98 -4.79
C ALA A 261 -12.00 -19.28 -5.15
N ARG A 262 -12.62 -19.97 -4.19
CA ARG A 262 -13.42 -21.19 -4.41
C ARG A 262 -14.90 -20.94 -4.71
N VAL A 263 -15.41 -19.72 -4.56
CA VAL A 263 -16.82 -19.38 -4.85
C VAL A 263 -17.04 -19.37 -6.35
N GLU A 264 -17.86 -20.26 -6.90
CA GLU A 264 -17.99 -20.43 -8.36
C GLU A 264 -18.52 -19.17 -9.05
N GLU A 265 -19.45 -18.48 -8.41
CA GLU A 265 -20.16 -17.30 -8.91
C GLU A 265 -19.27 -16.05 -9.00
N ILE A 266 -18.13 -16.03 -8.30
CA ILE A 266 -17.14 -14.95 -8.42
C ILE A 266 -16.26 -15.23 -9.64
N ASP A 267 -16.34 -14.38 -10.66
CA ASP A 267 -15.56 -14.53 -11.88
C ASP A 267 -14.15 -14.00 -11.71
N ILE A 268 -13.98 -12.84 -11.08
CA ILE A 268 -12.74 -12.07 -11.00
C ILE A 268 -12.36 -11.86 -9.54
N LEU A 269 -11.10 -12.11 -9.19
CA LEU A 269 -10.55 -11.76 -7.87
C LEU A 269 -9.85 -10.41 -7.96
N SER A 270 -9.98 -9.58 -6.93
CA SER A 270 -9.36 -8.25 -6.90
C SER A 270 -8.41 -8.04 -5.72
N ASP A 271 -7.47 -7.10 -5.88
CA ASP A 271 -6.58 -6.61 -4.83
C ASP A 271 -6.22 -5.14 -5.08
N HIS A 272 -5.90 -4.40 -4.01
CA HIS A 272 -5.61 -2.97 -4.00
C HIS A 272 -4.21 -2.69 -3.44
N PHE A 273 -3.49 -1.75 -4.03
CA PHE A 273 -2.05 -1.57 -3.82
C PHE A 273 -1.67 -0.15 -3.39
N TYR A 274 -1.91 0.12 -2.10
CA TYR A 274 -1.40 1.30 -1.42
C TYR A 274 -0.49 0.87 -0.26
N PRO A 275 0.84 0.92 -0.38
CA PRO A 275 1.63 1.20 -1.59
C PRO A 275 1.65 0.05 -2.62
N PRO A 276 2.16 0.32 -3.83
CA PRO A 276 2.54 -0.73 -4.78
C PRO A 276 3.56 -1.70 -4.17
N SER A 277 3.36 -2.99 -4.41
CA SER A 277 4.19 -4.05 -3.84
C SER A 277 4.26 -5.28 -4.75
N LEU A 278 5.45 -5.58 -5.28
CA LEU A 278 5.67 -6.76 -6.13
C LEU A 278 5.47 -8.08 -5.39
N SER A 279 5.76 -8.12 -4.09
CA SER A 279 5.59 -9.32 -3.28
C SER A 279 4.10 -9.65 -3.10
N ARG A 280 3.29 -8.65 -2.76
CA ARG A 280 1.82 -8.80 -2.72
C ARG A 280 1.25 -9.13 -4.09
N LEU A 281 1.71 -8.45 -5.14
CA LEU A 281 1.22 -8.69 -6.51
C LEU A 281 1.48 -10.15 -6.92
N SER A 282 2.68 -10.65 -6.65
CA SER A 282 3.04 -12.05 -6.98
C SER A 282 2.22 -13.06 -6.16
N HIS A 283 1.92 -12.74 -4.90
CA HIS A 283 1.07 -13.60 -4.07
C HIS A 283 -0.38 -13.64 -4.60
N SER A 284 -0.98 -12.47 -4.82
CA SER A 284 -2.35 -12.33 -5.34
C SER A 284 -2.49 -12.93 -6.74
N SER A 285 -1.50 -12.76 -7.62
CA SER A 285 -1.51 -13.32 -8.98
C SER A 285 -1.40 -14.85 -8.96
N SER A 286 -0.50 -15.39 -8.15
CA SER A 286 -0.32 -16.85 -8.01
C SER A 286 -1.57 -17.52 -7.44
N LEU A 287 -2.20 -16.90 -6.44
CA LEU A 287 -3.42 -17.42 -5.82
C LEU A 287 -4.62 -17.36 -6.79
N SER A 288 -4.74 -16.29 -7.56
CA SER A 288 -5.81 -16.17 -8.57
C SER A 288 -5.62 -17.18 -9.70
N ALA A 289 -4.38 -17.34 -10.18
CA ALA A 289 -4.03 -18.30 -11.21
C ALA A 289 -4.27 -19.76 -10.77
N SER A 290 -3.95 -20.10 -9.52
CA SER A 290 -4.20 -21.45 -8.99
C SER A 290 -5.70 -21.77 -8.89
N ALA A 291 -6.54 -20.76 -8.69
CA ALA A 291 -8.00 -20.86 -8.72
C ALA A 291 -8.61 -20.76 -10.13
N GLN A 292 -7.80 -20.63 -11.18
CA GLN A 292 -8.24 -20.41 -12.57
C GLN A 292 -9.16 -19.19 -12.72
N LYS A 293 -8.88 -18.13 -11.97
CA LYS A 293 -9.59 -16.85 -12.04
C LYS A 293 -8.64 -15.71 -12.43
N PRO A 294 -9.09 -14.75 -13.25
CA PRO A 294 -8.33 -13.53 -13.53
C PRO A 294 -8.16 -12.72 -12.25
N LEU A 295 -6.96 -12.15 -12.07
CA LEU A 295 -6.72 -11.09 -11.10
C LEU A 295 -7.01 -9.71 -11.73
N LEU A 296 -7.78 -8.89 -11.04
CA LEU A 296 -7.91 -7.46 -11.29
C LEU A 296 -7.16 -6.68 -10.21
N VAL A 297 -6.20 -5.84 -10.61
CA VAL A 297 -5.62 -4.84 -9.73
C VAL A 297 -6.58 -3.66 -9.68
N GLY A 298 -7.52 -3.68 -8.73
CA GLY A 298 -8.67 -2.78 -8.69
C GLY A 298 -8.30 -1.34 -8.37
N GLU A 299 -7.23 -1.15 -7.60
CA GLU A 299 -6.69 0.17 -7.27
C GLU A 299 -5.18 0.12 -7.03
N TYR A 300 -4.47 1.16 -7.43
CA TYR A 300 -3.08 1.36 -7.06
C TYR A 300 -2.64 2.84 -7.13
N ASP A 301 -1.68 3.18 -6.28
CA ASP A 301 -0.97 4.47 -6.29
C ASP A 301 0.01 4.56 -7.47
N TRP A 302 0.02 5.69 -8.18
CA TRP A 302 0.94 6.00 -9.29
C TRP A 302 1.96 7.13 -8.99
N THR A 303 1.91 7.74 -7.82
CA THR A 303 2.63 8.98 -7.47
C THR A 303 4.06 8.77 -6.98
N ASN A 304 4.44 7.53 -6.62
CA ASN A 304 5.69 7.21 -5.89
C ASN A 304 5.85 7.97 -4.56
N ARG A 305 4.76 8.44 -3.96
CA ARG A 305 4.86 9.25 -2.74
C ARG A 305 5.38 8.40 -1.57
N PRO A 306 6.19 9.01 -0.66
CA PRO A 306 6.62 8.32 0.54
C PRO A 306 5.46 8.20 1.53
N TYR A 307 5.12 6.98 1.91
CA TYR A 307 4.06 6.71 2.88
C TYR A 307 4.57 6.97 4.32
N LEU A 308 3.75 7.62 5.16
CA LEU A 308 4.15 8.13 6.48
C LEU A 308 4.62 7.02 7.45
N THR A 309 3.98 5.85 7.38
CA THR A 309 4.29 4.64 8.16
C THR A 309 5.72 4.13 7.94
N TYR A 310 6.36 4.50 6.82
CA TYR A 310 7.67 3.98 6.42
C TYR A 310 8.86 4.84 6.85
N ARG A 311 8.62 5.98 7.50
CA ARG A 311 9.70 6.73 8.20
C ARG A 311 10.33 5.87 9.30
N TRP A 312 9.54 5.00 9.92
CA TRP A 312 10.02 4.01 10.89
C TRP A 312 10.83 2.89 10.25
N THR A 313 10.50 2.47 9.02
CA THR A 313 11.29 1.48 8.28
C THR A 313 12.70 2.00 8.02
N TRP A 314 12.85 3.26 7.59
CA TRP A 314 14.17 3.89 7.46
C TRP A 314 14.91 4.04 8.79
N PHE A 315 14.19 4.33 9.88
CA PHE A 315 14.77 4.34 11.22
C PHE A 315 15.31 2.95 11.62
N VAL A 316 14.53 1.88 11.42
CA VAL A 316 14.93 0.49 11.68
C VAL A 316 16.08 0.06 10.76
N LEU A 317 16.08 0.51 9.51
CA LEU A 317 17.14 0.27 8.52
C LEU A 317 18.46 0.92 8.92
N CYS A 318 18.41 2.18 9.36
CA CYS A 318 19.60 2.95 9.72
C CYS A 318 20.10 2.61 11.13
N LEU A 319 19.25 2.12 12.03
CA LEU A 319 19.60 1.87 13.43
C LEU A 319 20.80 0.92 13.59
N PRO A 320 20.88 -0.26 12.93
CA PRO A 320 22.06 -1.12 13.02
C PRO A 320 23.34 -0.47 12.49
N VAL A 321 23.24 0.35 11.45
CA VAL A 321 24.38 1.08 10.87
C VAL A 321 24.88 2.16 11.83
N VAL A 322 23.96 2.93 12.41
CA VAL A 322 24.26 3.97 13.42
C VAL A 322 24.83 3.35 14.68
N LEU A 323 24.29 2.22 15.15
CA LEU A 323 24.83 1.49 16.30
C LEU A 323 26.22 0.91 16.00
N ALA A 324 26.44 0.33 14.82
CA ALA A 324 27.75 -0.20 14.42
C ALA A 324 28.81 0.90 14.28
N ALA A 325 28.44 2.05 13.71
CA ALA A 325 29.28 3.24 13.61
C ALA A 325 29.57 3.84 14.99
N GLY A 326 28.55 3.95 15.85
CA GLY A 326 28.66 4.41 17.23
C GLY A 326 29.62 3.52 18.04
N LEU A 327 29.48 2.19 17.96
CA LEU A 327 30.38 1.24 18.60
C LEU A 327 31.82 1.35 18.06
N GLY A 328 31.99 1.60 16.77
CA GLY A 328 33.29 1.86 16.16
C GLY A 328 33.96 3.14 16.70
N VAL A 329 33.22 4.25 16.75
CA VAL A 329 33.71 5.55 17.23
C VAL A 329 33.98 5.54 18.73
N LEU A 330 33.05 5.00 19.55
CA LEU A 330 33.23 4.89 21.00
C LEU A 330 34.36 3.93 21.35
N GLY A 331 34.44 2.81 20.63
CA GLY A 331 35.50 1.82 20.76
C GLY A 331 36.89 2.37 20.44
N TRP A 332 36.99 3.17 19.36
CA TRP A 332 38.20 3.89 19.01
C TRP A 332 38.56 4.90 20.11
N ARG A 333 37.64 5.81 20.47
CA ARG A 333 37.90 6.86 21.47
C ARG A 333 38.31 6.30 22.84
N ARG A 334 37.72 5.19 23.28
CA ARG A 334 38.00 4.57 24.58
C ARG A 334 39.07 3.47 24.56
N ARG A 335 39.75 3.24 23.42
CA ARG A 335 40.76 2.17 23.24
C ARG A 335 40.28 0.79 23.72
N TRP A 336 39.03 0.44 23.40
CA TRP A 336 38.44 -0.83 23.79
C TRP A 336 39.07 -2.00 23.03
N GLY A 337 40.11 -2.61 23.62
CA GLY A 337 40.72 -3.83 23.11
C GLY A 337 41.50 -3.66 21.80
N PRO A 338 42.41 -4.60 21.50
CA PRO A 338 42.01 -5.94 21.06
C PRO A 338 41.82 -6.92 22.22
N TRP A 339 40.73 -7.66 22.19
CA TRP A 339 40.51 -8.78 23.11
C TRP A 339 41.09 -10.06 22.50
N ARG A 340 41.94 -10.75 23.28
CA ARG A 340 42.54 -12.03 22.87
C ARG A 340 41.77 -13.17 23.52
N TRP A 341 41.20 -14.04 22.69
CA TRP A 341 40.44 -15.20 23.14
C TRP A 341 41.06 -16.46 22.54
N THR A 342 41.00 -17.58 23.25
CA THR A 342 41.34 -18.90 22.71
C THR A 342 40.08 -19.74 22.63
N LEU A 343 39.96 -20.61 21.62
CA LEU A 343 38.79 -21.49 21.45
C LEU A 343 38.56 -22.37 22.70
N ARG A 344 39.65 -22.78 23.36
CA ARG A 344 39.61 -23.50 24.64
C ARG A 344 39.02 -22.69 25.80
N GLY A 345 39.16 -21.36 25.77
CA GLY A 345 38.64 -20.43 26.79
C GLY A 345 37.15 -20.14 26.65
N VAL A 346 36.60 -20.18 25.43
CA VAL A 346 35.17 -19.96 25.16
C VAL A 346 34.33 -21.11 25.73
N GLY A 347 34.81 -22.35 25.64
CA GLY A 347 34.09 -23.54 26.14
C GLY A 347 34.23 -23.85 27.64
N THR A 348 35.04 -23.10 28.40
CA THR A 348 35.34 -23.41 29.83
C THR A 348 34.98 -22.26 30.79
N CYS A 349 34.04 -21.40 30.40
CA CYS A 349 33.62 -20.27 31.21
C CYS A 349 33.08 -20.75 32.58
N GLY A 350 33.80 -20.43 33.65
CA GLY A 350 33.40 -20.69 35.05
C GLY A 350 34.35 -21.60 35.86
N LYS A 351 34.74 -22.76 35.35
CA LYS A 351 35.45 -23.78 36.18
C LYS A 351 36.96 -23.56 36.29
N ALA A 352 37.63 -23.12 35.22
CA ALA A 352 39.08 -22.90 35.23
C ALA A 352 39.49 -21.66 36.06
N ARG A 353 38.71 -20.58 35.99
CA ARG A 353 38.93 -19.34 36.76
C ARG A 353 38.68 -19.53 38.26
N ARG A 354 37.68 -20.35 38.64
CA ARG A 354 37.44 -20.77 40.03
C ARG A 354 38.56 -21.66 40.57
N ARG A 355 39.06 -22.64 39.79
CA ARG A 355 40.19 -23.49 40.21
C ARG A 355 41.47 -22.69 40.46
N ARG A 356 41.75 -21.66 39.64
CA ARG A 356 42.94 -20.82 39.80
C ARG A 356 42.85 -19.95 41.07
N ARG A 357 41.70 -19.30 41.31
CA ARG A 357 41.44 -18.54 42.55
C ARG A 357 41.43 -19.42 43.80
N ARG A 358 40.95 -20.66 43.71
CA ARG A 358 40.98 -21.62 44.82
C ARG A 358 42.42 -22.03 45.17
N LYS A 359 43.27 -22.28 44.17
CA LYS A 359 44.70 -22.57 44.40
C LYS A 359 45.48 -21.38 44.95
N GLU A 360 45.13 -20.14 44.58
CA GLU A 360 45.71 -18.94 45.18
C GLU A 360 45.27 -18.77 46.65
N ARG A 361 43.98 -18.98 46.96
CA ARG A 361 43.48 -18.96 48.34
C ARG A 361 44.02 -20.09 49.22
N GLU A 362 44.24 -21.27 48.65
CA GLU A 362 44.87 -22.39 49.37
C GLU A 362 46.36 -22.11 49.66
N ARG A 363 47.04 -21.35 48.78
CA ARG A 363 48.42 -20.88 49.04
C ARG A 363 48.46 -19.78 50.10
N GLU A 364 47.58 -18.78 50.02
CA GLU A 364 47.46 -17.72 51.06
C GLU A 364 47.02 -18.30 52.41
N GLY A 365 46.13 -19.30 52.41
CA GLY A 365 45.69 -20.01 53.61
C GLY A 365 46.78 -20.86 54.26
N GLN A 366 47.69 -21.45 53.47
CA GLN A 366 48.86 -22.17 54.00
C GLN A 366 49.93 -21.23 54.56
N GLU A 367 50.10 -20.03 53.99
CA GLU A 367 50.98 -19.00 54.56
C GLU A 367 50.41 -18.40 55.86
N LEU A 368 49.09 -18.22 55.97
CA LEU A 368 48.43 -17.70 57.18
C LEU A 368 48.31 -18.75 58.31
N ALA A 369 48.15 -20.04 57.98
CA ALA A 369 48.12 -21.11 58.98
C ALA A 369 49.49 -21.36 59.64
N PHE A 370 50.60 -21.00 58.97
CA PHE A 370 51.94 -21.05 59.54
C PHE A 370 52.24 -19.87 60.49
N ALA A 371 51.44 -18.80 60.43
CA ALA A 371 51.57 -17.60 61.27
C ALA A 371 50.68 -17.61 62.52
N ALA A 372 49.74 -18.55 62.64
CA ALA A 372 48.69 -18.59 63.68
C ALA A 372 48.95 -19.56 64.84
N THR A 373 50.16 -20.14 64.96
CA THR A 373 50.61 -20.87 66.16
C THR A 373 51.52 -19.98 67.01
N GLY A 374 50.91 -19.20 67.90
CA GLY A 374 51.58 -18.45 68.95
C GLY A 374 50.59 -17.59 69.74
N THR A 375 50.05 -18.15 70.84
CA THR A 375 49.62 -17.54 72.12
C THR A 375 48.86 -16.19 72.08
N ASP A 376 47.73 -15.92 72.75
CA ASP A 376 47.25 -16.40 74.05
C ASP A 376 45.80 -15.90 74.34
N SER A 377 45.27 -16.32 75.50
CA SER A 377 43.89 -16.22 76.04
C SER A 377 43.29 -14.82 76.39
N PRO A 378 41.98 -14.72 76.72
CA PRO A 378 41.11 -13.54 76.45
C PRO A 378 40.40 -12.91 77.68
N THR A 379 39.78 -11.73 77.51
CA THR A 379 38.62 -11.18 78.29
C THR A 379 38.18 -9.84 77.65
N ARG A 380 36.93 -9.53 77.25
CA ARG A 380 35.56 -9.53 77.82
C ARG A 380 35.13 -8.12 78.32
N ALA A 381 33.86 -7.78 78.00
CA ALA A 381 32.95 -6.74 78.55
C ALA A 381 32.86 -5.44 77.73
N ALA A 382 31.74 -5.14 77.05
CA ALA A 382 30.44 -4.62 77.55
C ALA A 382 30.51 -3.08 77.75
N ALA A 383 29.51 -2.21 77.53
CA ALA A 383 28.11 -2.28 77.10
C ALA A 383 27.58 -0.81 77.04
N ILE A 384 26.69 -0.48 76.06
CA ILE A 384 25.43 0.32 76.19
C ILE A 384 25.60 1.86 76.51
N PRO A 385 24.68 2.80 76.12
CA PRO A 385 24.09 3.14 74.81
C PRO A 385 23.84 4.69 74.64
N ASP A 386 22.93 5.04 73.73
CA ASP A 386 22.02 6.21 73.68
C ASP A 386 22.40 7.51 72.93
N ASP A 387 21.56 7.73 71.91
CA ASP A 387 20.79 8.91 71.57
C ASP A 387 21.38 10.16 70.86
N ALA A 388 20.81 10.33 69.65
CA ALA A 388 20.05 11.51 69.19
C ALA A 388 20.75 12.64 68.39
N LEU A 389 20.00 13.03 67.34
CA LEU A 389 19.90 14.34 66.67
C LEU A 389 21.11 14.79 65.84
N GLU A 390 21.02 14.73 64.52
CA GLU A 390 20.48 15.73 63.57
C GLU A 390 21.56 16.71 63.03
N LEU A 391 21.44 16.94 61.70
CA LEU A 391 21.94 18.01 60.84
C LEU A 391 23.00 18.99 61.40
N ASP A 392 24.06 19.39 60.69
CA ASP A 392 24.03 19.95 59.34
C ASP A 392 25.47 20.09 58.77
N LYS A 393 25.50 20.37 57.48
CA LYS A 393 26.61 20.76 56.60
C LYS A 393 27.69 21.65 57.25
N SER A 394 28.95 21.46 56.84
CA SER A 394 29.63 22.33 55.87
C SER A 394 31.18 22.27 55.94
N TYR A 395 31.77 22.22 54.74
CA TYR A 395 32.96 22.95 54.28
C TYR A 395 34.31 22.88 55.02
N LEU A 396 35.28 22.36 54.23
CA LEU A 396 36.63 22.87 53.94
C LEU A 396 37.86 22.26 54.62
N ALA A 397 38.84 22.06 53.74
CA ALA A 397 40.18 21.56 53.92
C ALA A 397 41.10 22.57 54.62
N SER A 398 42.16 22.13 55.29
CA SER A 398 43.48 21.89 54.68
C SER A 398 44.60 21.73 55.72
N GLN A 399 45.68 20.99 55.34
CA GLN A 399 47.08 21.09 55.83
C GLN A 399 47.36 20.63 57.28
N SER A 400 48.50 20.07 57.70
CA SER A 400 49.82 19.75 57.15
C SER A 400 50.66 19.06 58.27
N THR A 401 51.59 18.14 57.90
CA THR A 401 52.90 17.81 58.57
C THR A 401 52.88 17.21 60.01
N SER A 402 53.77 16.35 60.53
CA SER A 402 55.21 16.10 60.32
C SER A 402 55.69 14.80 61.04
N ALA A 403 56.81 14.23 60.54
CA ALA A 403 57.97 13.61 61.27
C ALA A 403 57.89 12.28 62.10
N LEU A 404 58.52 11.22 61.52
CA LEU A 404 59.67 10.35 61.96
C LEU A 404 59.96 10.05 63.46
N PRO A 405 60.56 8.87 63.87
CA PRO A 405 61.87 8.36 63.39
C PRO A 405 62.20 6.81 63.40
N ILE A 406 63.30 6.53 62.66
CA ILE A 406 64.37 5.46 62.52
C ILE A 406 64.58 4.46 63.71
N LEU A 407 64.90 3.13 63.58
CA LEU A 407 66.24 2.50 63.31
C LEU A 407 66.28 0.92 63.31
N SER A 408 66.91 0.32 62.27
CA SER A 408 67.89 -0.83 62.16
C SER A 408 67.67 -2.25 62.77
N ARG A 409 68.25 -3.41 62.34
CA ARG A 409 68.97 -3.95 61.14
C ARG A 409 69.36 -5.47 61.37
N THR A 410 69.07 -6.41 60.44
CA THR A 410 69.81 -7.66 59.96
C THR A 410 70.40 -8.76 60.90
N PRO A 411 70.96 -9.94 60.43
CA PRO A 411 70.83 -10.76 59.18
C PRO A 411 70.91 -12.33 59.35
N SER A 412 70.80 -13.13 58.25
CA SER A 412 71.81 -14.13 57.74
C SER A 412 71.26 -15.12 56.67
N HIS A 413 72.15 -15.75 55.87
CA HIS A 413 71.96 -16.35 54.52
C HIS A 413 72.23 -17.88 54.42
N SER A 414 71.72 -18.53 53.33
CA SER A 414 72.30 -19.59 52.42
C SER A 414 71.26 -20.67 52.02
N SER A 415 71.40 -21.57 51.02
CA SER A 415 71.76 -21.59 49.57
C SER A 415 71.40 -23.02 49.03
N THR A 416 70.91 -23.23 47.78
CA THR A 416 71.25 -24.34 46.80
C THR A 416 70.22 -24.71 45.68
N SER A 417 70.77 -24.85 44.45
CA SER A 417 70.49 -25.77 43.30
C SER A 417 69.26 -25.64 42.35
N LEU A 418 69.53 -25.90 41.05
CA LEU A 418 68.65 -25.79 39.85
C LEU A 418 68.31 -27.18 39.24
N PRO A 419 67.14 -27.37 38.56
CA PRO A 419 66.94 -28.47 37.61
C PRO A 419 66.48 -28.07 36.17
N ARG A 420 66.66 -29.04 35.24
CA ARG A 420 66.56 -29.04 33.75
C ARG A 420 65.20 -28.62 33.12
N ARG A 421 65.26 -28.07 31.89
CA ARG A 421 64.14 -27.68 30.99
C ARG A 421 63.49 -28.87 30.23
N PRO A 422 62.15 -28.91 30.05
CA PRO A 422 61.50 -29.83 29.13
C PRO A 422 61.21 -29.24 27.73
N VAL A 423 61.10 -30.14 26.74
CA VAL A 423 60.84 -29.92 25.29
C VAL A 423 59.44 -29.36 25.04
N ARG A 424 59.31 -28.43 24.08
CA ARG A 424 58.08 -27.66 23.79
C ARG A 424 57.28 -28.32 22.66
N SER A 425 56.09 -28.86 22.98
CA SER A 425 55.11 -29.35 22.00
C SER A 425 54.49 -28.19 21.21
N SER A 426 54.30 -28.35 19.89
CA SER A 426 53.61 -27.38 19.03
C SER A 426 52.19 -27.09 19.55
N PRO A 427 51.77 -25.82 19.67
CA PRO A 427 50.45 -25.50 20.25
C PRO A 427 49.32 -25.96 19.32
N SER A 428 48.29 -26.57 19.90
CA SER A 428 47.10 -27.01 19.17
C SER A 428 46.39 -25.81 18.54
N LEU A 429 45.64 -26.02 17.45
CA LEU A 429 44.82 -24.96 16.81
C LEU A 429 43.87 -24.29 17.81
N LEU A 430 43.45 -24.99 18.87
CA LEU A 430 42.55 -24.50 19.92
C LEU A 430 43.23 -23.54 20.91
N ASP A 431 44.57 -23.52 20.96
CA ASP A 431 45.37 -22.65 21.82
C ASP A 431 45.89 -21.41 21.07
N ARG A 432 45.64 -21.29 19.76
CA ARG A 432 45.98 -20.09 18.99
C ARG A 432 45.05 -18.93 19.39
N PRO A 433 45.59 -17.76 19.81
CA PRO A 433 44.77 -16.64 20.23
C PRO A 433 44.13 -15.95 19.02
N LEU A 434 42.80 -15.95 18.97
CA LEU A 434 42.03 -15.12 18.06
C LEU A 434 41.93 -13.70 18.63
N THR A 435 42.33 -12.71 17.83
CA THR A 435 42.27 -11.29 18.23
C THR A 435 40.96 -10.67 17.74
N LEU A 436 39.99 -10.56 18.63
CA LEU A 436 38.75 -9.81 18.38
C LEU A 436 38.99 -8.33 18.68
N ARG A 437 39.15 -7.55 17.63
CA ARG A 437 39.07 -6.08 17.65
C ARG A 437 37.63 -5.61 17.44
N ILE A 438 37.33 -4.38 17.85
CA ILE A 438 35.97 -3.82 17.81
C ILE A 438 35.32 -3.74 16.43
N TRP A 439 36.09 -3.48 15.37
CA TRP A 439 35.58 -3.54 14.00
C TRP A 439 35.03 -4.92 13.63
N HIS A 440 35.49 -6.02 14.23
CA HIS A 440 34.86 -7.34 14.02
C HIS A 440 33.49 -7.43 14.68
N ILE A 441 33.26 -6.72 15.79
CA ILE A 441 31.95 -6.68 16.47
C ILE A 441 31.00 -5.79 15.66
N SER A 442 31.46 -4.62 15.20
CA SER A 442 30.70 -3.79 14.27
C SER A 442 30.36 -4.54 12.98
N LEU A 443 31.30 -5.31 12.42
CA LEU A 443 31.10 -6.13 11.23
C LEU A 443 30.13 -7.30 11.50
N LEU A 444 30.24 -7.96 12.65
CA LEU A 444 29.33 -9.03 13.05
C LEU A 444 27.90 -8.52 13.24
N THR A 445 27.72 -7.35 13.87
CA THR A 445 26.42 -6.68 13.95
C THR A 445 25.86 -6.43 12.55
N LEU A 446 26.65 -5.90 11.62
CA LEU A 446 26.21 -5.73 10.25
C LEU A 446 25.83 -7.06 9.60
N ILE A 447 26.67 -8.10 9.67
CA ILE A 447 26.41 -9.41 9.03
C ILE A 447 25.17 -10.12 9.60
N VAL A 448 24.91 -10.01 10.90
CA VAL A 448 23.74 -10.64 11.54
C VAL A 448 22.46 -9.88 11.21
N PHE A 449 22.51 -8.55 11.19
CA PHE A 449 21.33 -7.74 10.91
C PHE A 449 21.05 -7.59 9.42
N LEU A 450 22.04 -7.65 8.51
CA LEU A 450 21.87 -7.42 7.07
C LEU A 450 20.81 -8.34 6.42
N PRO A 451 20.74 -9.67 6.68
CA PRO A 451 19.73 -10.54 6.10
C PRO A 451 18.31 -10.21 6.62
N LEU A 452 18.19 -9.89 7.91
CA LEU A 452 16.93 -9.43 8.52
C LEU A 452 16.49 -8.10 7.92
N LEU A 453 17.45 -7.18 7.75
CA LEU A 453 17.24 -5.87 7.16
C LEU A 453 16.82 -5.96 5.70
N ALA A 454 17.44 -6.86 4.93
CA ALA A 454 17.10 -7.13 3.54
C ALA A 454 15.70 -7.75 3.39
N GLY A 455 15.33 -8.67 4.29
CA GLY A 455 13.98 -9.20 4.37
C GLY A 455 12.94 -8.11 4.64
N LEU A 456 13.21 -7.25 5.63
CA LEU A 456 12.37 -6.09 5.96
C LEU A 456 12.29 -5.07 4.82
N CYS A 457 13.38 -4.81 4.09
CA CYS A 457 13.38 -3.98 2.89
C CYS A 457 12.43 -4.55 1.83
N HIS A 458 12.52 -5.85 1.55
CA HIS A 458 11.74 -6.47 0.50
C HIS A 458 10.24 -6.54 0.83
N THR A 459 9.89 -6.64 2.10
CA THR A 459 8.48 -6.71 2.53
C THR A 459 7.85 -5.33 2.76
N TYR A 460 8.64 -4.36 3.22
CA TYR A 460 8.12 -3.06 3.67
C TYR A 460 8.59 -1.86 2.84
N ILE A 461 9.47 -1.98 1.84
CA ILE A 461 9.76 -0.84 0.96
C ILE A 461 8.74 -0.86 -0.19
N PRO A 462 7.96 0.23 -0.39
CA PRO A 462 7.12 0.41 -1.57
C PRO A 462 7.88 0.12 -2.86
N THR A 463 7.25 -0.62 -3.76
CA THR A 463 7.78 -0.74 -5.12
C THR A 463 7.55 0.58 -5.84
N PRO A 464 8.56 1.20 -6.47
CA PRO A 464 8.33 2.34 -7.34
C PRO A 464 7.35 1.98 -8.48
N ILE A 465 6.59 2.94 -8.98
CA ILE A 465 5.54 2.71 -9.96
C ILE A 465 6.08 2.08 -11.25
N SER A 466 7.21 2.54 -11.78
CA SER A 466 7.74 2.05 -13.06
C SER A 466 8.06 0.54 -13.06
N PRO A 467 8.78 -0.03 -12.07
CA PRO A 467 8.93 -1.49 -11.97
C PRO A 467 7.62 -2.22 -11.65
N PHE A 468 6.67 -1.60 -10.93
CA PHE A 468 5.35 -2.16 -10.71
C PHE A 468 4.54 -2.30 -12.02
N LEU A 469 4.46 -1.25 -12.82
CA LEU A 469 3.82 -1.25 -14.15
C LEU A 469 4.50 -2.23 -15.12
N SER A 470 5.83 -2.31 -15.10
CA SER A 470 6.58 -3.29 -15.88
C SER A 470 6.20 -4.73 -15.51
N ARG A 471 6.06 -5.02 -14.21
CA ARG A 471 5.60 -6.33 -13.76
C ARG A 471 4.17 -6.60 -14.18
N LEU A 472 3.25 -5.64 -14.02
CA LEU A 472 1.86 -5.77 -14.48
C LEU A 472 1.80 -6.09 -15.97
N THR A 473 2.51 -5.33 -16.80
CA THR A 473 2.61 -5.60 -18.25
C THR A 473 3.07 -7.03 -18.53
N SER A 474 4.08 -7.52 -17.80
CA SER A 474 4.60 -8.89 -17.97
C SER A 474 3.60 -9.99 -17.57
N LEU A 475 2.75 -9.72 -16.56
CA LEU A 475 1.72 -10.65 -16.07
C LEU A 475 0.45 -10.61 -16.92
N SER A 476 0.22 -9.50 -17.62
CA SER A 476 -0.90 -9.33 -18.54
C SER A 476 -0.63 -9.90 -19.94
N SER A 477 0.64 -10.03 -20.35
CA SER A 477 1.01 -10.54 -21.68
C SER A 477 0.93 -12.07 -21.80
N PRO A 478 0.36 -12.62 -22.90
CA PRO A 478 0.39 -14.06 -23.18
C PRO A 478 1.77 -14.58 -23.63
N SER A 479 2.73 -13.70 -23.95
CA SER A 479 4.07 -14.10 -24.41
C SER A 479 4.94 -14.76 -23.32
N SER A 480 4.57 -14.62 -22.05
CA SER A 480 5.24 -15.24 -20.89
C SER A 480 4.52 -16.50 -20.37
N GLY A 481 3.37 -16.87 -20.95
CA GLY A 481 2.52 -17.97 -20.50
C GLY A 481 1.04 -17.61 -20.44
N THR A 482 0.28 -18.28 -19.57
CA THR A 482 -1.11 -17.91 -19.28
C THR A 482 -1.10 -16.62 -18.45
N PRO A 483 -1.76 -15.52 -18.88
CA PRO A 483 -1.83 -14.28 -18.13
C PRO A 483 -2.36 -14.52 -16.72
N GLU A 484 -1.70 -13.91 -15.74
CA GLU A 484 -2.11 -13.98 -14.33
C GLU A 484 -2.89 -12.74 -13.92
N VAL A 485 -2.73 -11.62 -14.64
CA VAL A 485 -3.43 -10.36 -14.43
C VAL A 485 -4.28 -10.04 -15.66
N ALA A 486 -5.56 -9.80 -15.47
CA ALA A 486 -6.49 -9.46 -16.55
C ALA A 486 -6.74 -7.96 -16.71
N GLY A 487 -6.37 -7.16 -15.71
CA GLY A 487 -6.57 -5.72 -15.73
C GLY A 487 -5.96 -5.03 -14.53
N ASP A 488 -5.79 -3.72 -14.65
CA ASP A 488 -5.27 -2.84 -13.61
C ASP A 488 -5.84 -1.43 -13.76
N LEU A 489 -6.22 -0.82 -12.62
CA LEU A 489 -6.89 0.47 -12.58
C LEU A 489 -6.19 1.41 -11.60
N TYR A 490 -5.62 2.51 -12.11
CA TYR A 490 -4.95 3.51 -11.26
C TYR A 490 -5.96 4.42 -10.55
N TRP A 491 -5.54 4.98 -9.42
CA TRP A 491 -6.34 5.94 -8.65
C TRP A 491 -5.75 7.35 -8.68
N SER A 492 -6.45 8.43 -8.99
CA SER A 492 -7.81 8.55 -9.55
C SER A 492 -7.84 9.67 -10.59
N LEU A 493 -8.69 9.54 -11.61
CA LEU A 493 -8.72 10.46 -12.76
C LEU A 493 -9.74 11.59 -12.55
N PHE A 494 -9.30 12.82 -12.78
CA PHE A 494 -10.11 14.05 -12.72
C PHE A 494 -9.96 14.89 -13.98
N GLY A 495 -11.07 15.49 -14.41
CA GLY A 495 -11.14 16.42 -15.53
C GLY A 495 -11.10 17.89 -15.10
N ARG A 496 -11.45 18.77 -16.04
CA ARG A 496 -11.69 20.18 -15.77
C ARG A 496 -13.09 20.39 -15.20
N ASP A 497 -13.30 21.60 -14.70
CA ASP A 497 -14.62 22.10 -14.32
C ASP A 497 -15.48 22.42 -15.55
N ASP A 498 -16.74 22.78 -15.33
CA ASP A 498 -17.69 23.10 -16.42
C ASP A 498 -17.30 24.31 -17.25
N THR A 499 -16.47 25.20 -16.69
CA THR A 499 -15.93 26.35 -17.42
C THR A 499 -14.73 25.98 -18.29
N CYS A 500 -14.19 24.76 -18.13
CA CYS A 500 -12.94 24.30 -18.73
C CYS A 500 -11.73 25.17 -18.38
N CYS A 501 -11.84 26.02 -17.34
CA CYS A 501 -10.83 27.00 -16.97
C CYS A 501 -10.06 26.61 -15.71
N ALA A 502 -10.50 25.59 -14.97
CA ALA A 502 -9.80 25.04 -13.80
C ALA A 502 -9.90 23.51 -13.79
N TYR A 503 -8.97 22.86 -13.08
CA TYR A 503 -9.09 21.43 -12.76
C TYR A 503 -9.94 21.23 -11.53
N VAL A 504 -10.73 20.16 -11.51
CA VAL A 504 -11.39 19.72 -10.28
C VAL A 504 -10.34 19.02 -9.41
N THR A 505 -10.17 19.52 -8.20
CA THR A 505 -9.15 19.04 -7.26
C THR A 505 -9.75 18.09 -6.23
N HIS A 506 -8.96 17.12 -5.82
CA HIS A 506 -9.25 16.23 -4.70
C HIS A 506 -7.99 16.09 -3.83
N ASP A 507 -8.16 15.99 -2.51
CA ASP A 507 -7.10 16.20 -1.51
C ASP A 507 -6.53 14.91 -0.91
N ASP A 508 -6.72 13.77 -1.57
CA ASP A 508 -6.10 12.50 -1.17
C ASP A 508 -4.63 12.37 -1.58
N GLY A 509 -4.15 13.29 -2.42
CA GLY A 509 -2.81 13.35 -3.00
C GLY A 509 -2.52 12.32 -4.12
N TYR A 510 -3.55 11.77 -4.76
CA TYR A 510 -3.49 10.84 -5.89
C TYR A 510 -4.23 11.35 -7.14
N THR A 511 -4.76 12.56 -7.09
CA THR A 511 -5.46 13.24 -8.18
C THR A 511 -4.62 13.33 -9.46
N LEU A 512 -5.08 12.70 -10.53
CA LEU A 512 -4.48 12.76 -11.87
C LEU A 512 -5.30 13.67 -12.80
N HIS A 513 -4.66 14.72 -13.32
CA HIS A 513 -5.24 15.64 -14.31
C HIS A 513 -4.65 15.42 -15.69
N TYR A 514 -5.47 15.61 -16.73
CA TYR A 514 -5.04 15.51 -18.13
C TYR A 514 -5.46 16.76 -18.95
N PRO A 515 -4.54 17.42 -19.67
CA PRO A 515 -3.09 17.32 -19.55
C PRO A 515 -2.64 18.06 -18.28
N SER A 516 -1.91 17.39 -17.40
CA SER A 516 -1.28 18.06 -16.26
C SER A 516 -0.32 19.17 -16.70
N PHE A 517 -0.67 20.44 -16.50
CA PHE A 517 0.25 21.52 -16.82
C PHE A 517 1.41 21.56 -15.82
N PRO A 518 2.67 21.64 -16.27
CA PRO A 518 3.77 21.93 -15.39
C PRO A 518 3.80 23.45 -15.12
N SER A 519 3.00 23.98 -14.20
CA SER A 519 3.29 25.34 -13.68
C SER A 519 2.73 25.68 -12.30
N SER A 520 3.68 26.09 -11.44
CA SER A 520 3.61 27.12 -10.39
C SER A 520 2.88 26.89 -9.07
N SER A 521 2.47 25.67 -8.73
CA SER A 521 2.05 25.36 -7.34
C SER A 521 2.74 24.09 -6.85
N SER A 522 2.84 23.94 -5.54
CA SER A 522 3.59 22.93 -4.79
C SER A 522 3.12 21.47 -4.98
N ILE A 523 2.45 21.15 -6.09
CA ILE A 523 1.97 19.82 -6.47
C ILE A 523 2.93 19.27 -7.54
N PRO A 524 3.57 18.10 -7.33
CA PRO A 524 4.49 17.54 -8.31
C PRO A 524 3.76 17.29 -9.64
N PRO A 525 4.38 17.58 -10.79
CA PRO A 525 3.70 17.51 -12.07
C PRO A 525 3.23 16.07 -12.35
N SER A 526 1.91 15.90 -12.54
CA SER A 526 1.29 14.65 -12.98
C SER A 526 1.70 14.24 -14.40
N SER A 527 2.51 15.03 -15.11
CA SER A 527 2.85 14.80 -16.53
C SER A 527 3.66 13.53 -16.74
N LYS A 528 4.55 13.23 -15.80
CA LYS A 528 5.27 11.96 -15.78
C LYS A 528 4.32 10.78 -15.54
N GLY A 529 3.40 10.92 -14.59
CA GLY A 529 2.40 9.89 -14.28
C GLY A 529 1.46 9.62 -15.46
N VAL A 530 0.90 10.68 -16.06
CA VAL A 530 0.07 10.61 -17.27
C VAL A 530 0.81 9.90 -18.39
N LEU A 531 2.06 10.25 -18.65
CA LEU A 531 2.85 9.63 -19.72
C LEU A 531 3.15 8.16 -19.43
N GLU A 532 3.59 7.81 -18.22
CA GLU A 532 3.88 6.42 -17.83
C GLU A 532 2.62 5.55 -17.87
N LEU A 533 1.49 6.03 -17.35
CA LEU A 533 0.22 5.31 -17.35
C LEU A 533 -0.37 5.17 -18.76
N THR A 534 -0.26 6.21 -19.60
CA THR A 534 -0.71 6.14 -21.00
C THR A 534 0.09 5.09 -21.77
N LYS A 535 1.43 5.11 -21.63
CA LYS A 535 2.29 4.08 -22.26
C LYS A 535 1.96 2.68 -21.77
N HIS A 536 1.75 2.52 -20.46
CA HIS A 536 1.37 1.25 -19.85
C HIS A 536 0.05 0.72 -20.42
N ALA A 537 -1.01 1.53 -20.42
CA ALA A 537 -2.33 1.09 -20.88
C ALA A 537 -2.33 0.66 -22.36
N TRP A 538 -1.71 1.44 -23.25
CA TRP A 538 -1.57 1.07 -24.66
C TRP A 538 -0.70 -0.17 -24.87
N THR A 539 0.37 -0.33 -24.07
CA THR A 539 1.23 -1.52 -24.13
C THR A 539 0.47 -2.77 -23.67
N VAL A 540 -0.28 -2.69 -22.58
CA VAL A 540 -1.09 -3.80 -22.04
C VAL A 540 -2.18 -4.22 -23.01
N ARG A 541 -2.83 -3.26 -23.69
CA ARG A 541 -3.82 -3.56 -24.74
C ARG A 541 -3.22 -4.28 -25.95
N GLY A 542 -1.93 -4.11 -26.21
CA GLY A 542 -1.31 -4.60 -27.44
C GLY A 542 -1.84 -3.89 -28.69
N GLU A 543 -2.44 -2.71 -28.54
CA GLU A 543 -2.99 -1.90 -29.62
C GLU A 543 -2.13 -0.66 -29.84
N LYS A 544 -2.08 -0.19 -31.09
CA LYS A 544 -1.45 1.09 -31.41
C LYS A 544 -2.43 2.23 -31.06
N PRO A 545 -1.98 3.29 -30.35
CA PRO A 545 -2.82 4.46 -30.09
C PRO A 545 -3.34 5.06 -31.39
N PHE A 546 -4.65 5.31 -31.46
CA PHE A 546 -5.32 5.82 -32.66
C PHE A 546 -4.84 7.22 -33.09
N TRP A 547 -4.24 7.96 -32.16
CA TRP A 547 -3.69 9.30 -32.36
C TRP A 547 -2.18 9.31 -32.65
N LEU A 548 -1.51 8.15 -32.58
CA LEU A 548 -0.06 8.06 -32.76
C LEU A 548 0.32 7.84 -34.23
N ASP A 549 1.33 8.57 -34.70
CA ASP A 549 1.86 8.45 -36.06
C ASP A 549 2.18 6.99 -36.45
N PRO A 550 1.85 6.55 -37.67
CA PRO A 550 2.08 5.16 -38.12
C PRO A 550 3.52 4.65 -37.98
N GLY A 551 4.53 5.53 -38.06
CA GLY A 551 5.94 5.17 -37.92
C GLY A 551 6.50 5.16 -36.49
N LYS A 552 5.70 5.48 -35.47
CA LYS A 552 6.13 5.53 -34.06
C LYS A 552 5.58 4.38 -33.24
N GLU A 553 6.34 4.00 -32.21
CA GLU A 553 5.97 2.98 -31.23
C GLU A 553 5.55 3.62 -29.90
N VAL A 554 4.70 2.92 -29.13
CA VAL A 554 4.18 3.41 -27.84
C VAL A 554 5.30 3.78 -26.85
N ARG A 555 6.38 2.99 -26.85
CA ARG A 555 7.55 3.24 -25.98
C ARG A 555 8.21 4.59 -26.23
N ASP A 556 8.14 5.08 -27.47
CA ASP A 556 8.80 6.31 -27.94
C ASP A 556 7.92 7.56 -27.71
N VAL A 557 6.67 7.38 -27.28
CA VAL A 557 5.72 8.48 -27.07
C VAL A 557 6.29 9.53 -26.10
N GLY A 558 6.32 10.78 -26.55
CA GLY A 558 6.67 11.93 -25.72
C GLY A 558 5.46 12.70 -25.19
N TRP A 559 5.68 13.63 -24.26
CA TRP A 559 4.64 14.54 -23.77
C TRP A 559 3.97 15.34 -24.90
N GLU A 560 4.76 15.83 -25.86
CA GLU A 560 4.26 16.62 -26.99
C GLU A 560 3.48 15.80 -28.03
N GLU A 561 3.46 14.47 -27.91
CA GLU A 561 2.73 13.58 -28.80
C GLU A 561 1.38 13.14 -28.21
N LEU A 562 1.18 13.34 -26.91
CA LEU A 562 -0.11 13.08 -26.28
C LEU A 562 -1.21 13.97 -26.92
N PRO A 563 -2.40 13.41 -27.17
CA PRO A 563 -3.47 14.15 -27.80
C PRO A 563 -4.01 15.24 -26.87
N VAL A 564 -4.47 16.35 -27.45
CA VAL A 564 -5.23 17.36 -26.72
C VAL A 564 -6.66 16.87 -26.57
N VAL A 565 -7.16 16.76 -25.34
CA VAL A 565 -8.60 16.50 -25.10
C VAL A 565 -9.31 17.84 -25.05
N GLY A 566 -10.30 18.03 -25.93
CA GLY A 566 -11.14 19.22 -25.95
C GLY A 566 -11.99 19.33 -24.69
N CYS A 567 -12.19 20.55 -24.20
CA CYS A 567 -13.21 20.82 -23.19
C CYS A 567 -13.96 22.09 -23.61
N PRO A 568 -15.29 22.04 -23.70
CA PRO A 568 -16.13 20.85 -23.51
C PRO A 568 -16.02 19.87 -24.70
N GLN A 569 -16.39 18.61 -24.47
CA GLN A 569 -16.57 17.63 -25.55
C GLN A 569 -17.85 17.95 -26.34
N ARG A 570 -17.90 17.55 -27.62
CA ARG A 570 -19.15 17.58 -28.38
C ARG A 570 -20.14 16.57 -27.79
N GLY A 571 -21.41 16.97 -27.77
CA GLY A 571 -22.47 16.15 -27.20
C GLY A 571 -22.67 14.83 -27.96
N VAL A 572 -23.23 13.87 -27.26
CA VAL A 572 -23.52 12.53 -27.78
C VAL A 572 -24.98 12.43 -28.20
N ARG A 573 -25.25 11.71 -29.30
CA ARG A 573 -26.61 11.55 -29.84
C ARG A 573 -27.29 10.33 -29.21
N VAL A 574 -28.44 10.54 -28.58
CA VAL A 574 -29.34 9.46 -28.15
C VAL A 574 -30.17 8.92 -29.32
N ALA A 575 -30.84 7.78 -29.14
CA ALA A 575 -31.57 7.08 -30.19
C ALA A 575 -32.66 7.93 -30.88
N ASN A 576 -33.29 8.86 -30.15
CA ASN A 576 -34.30 9.76 -30.71
C ASN A 576 -33.72 10.96 -31.50
N GLY A 577 -32.39 11.04 -31.66
CA GLY A 577 -31.68 12.09 -32.38
C GLY A 577 -31.24 13.30 -31.55
N THR A 578 -31.71 13.41 -30.30
CA THR A 578 -31.32 14.50 -29.37
C THR A 578 -29.84 14.42 -29.03
N VAL A 579 -29.18 15.57 -28.95
CA VAL A 579 -27.77 15.68 -28.53
C VAL A 579 -27.73 16.07 -27.06
N VAL A 580 -26.92 15.36 -26.26
CA VAL A 580 -26.83 15.56 -24.81
C VAL A 580 -25.37 15.73 -24.38
N GLY A 581 -25.12 16.61 -23.42
CA GLY A 581 -23.87 16.72 -22.65
C GLY A 581 -22.74 17.58 -23.24
N GLY A 582 -22.87 18.09 -24.46
CA GLY A 582 -21.92 19.06 -25.05
C GLY A 582 -22.56 20.42 -25.32
N LEU A 583 -21.77 21.36 -25.86
CA LEU A 583 -22.20 22.70 -26.29
C LEU A 583 -23.27 22.66 -27.39
#